data_AF-A0A662GGH5-F1
#
_entry.id   AF-A0A662GGH5-F1
#
_cell.length_a   1.000
_cell.length_b   1.000
_cell.length_c   1.000
_cell.angle_alpha   90.00
_cell.angle_beta   90.00
_cell.angle_gamma   90.00
#
_symmetry.space_group_name_H-M   'P 1'
#
loop_
_entity.id
_entity.type
_entity.pdbx_description
1 polymer ?
#
loop_
_entity_poly.entity_id
_entity_poly.type
_entity_poly.pdbx_seq_one_letter_code
_entity_poly.pdbx_strand_id
1 'polypeptide(L)'
;MYMLVLRKKRWELMELLRKEGFYVRLHAYEYLLGYDKQLKGLLLLEPFEGNAFLKIFEKKDDEIIEKIKKCVYSIDKKIRLYIID
;
A
#
# COMPACT_ATOMS: atom_id res chain seq x y z
N MET A 1 18.95 -0.77 -3.66
CA MET A 1 17.88 -1.60 -4.25
C MET A 1 16.67 -1.57 -3.32
N TYR A 2 15.48 -1.26 -3.86
CA TYR A 2 14.23 -1.24 -3.11
C TYR A 2 13.68 -2.65 -2.91
N MET A 3 13.18 -2.95 -1.71
CA MET A 3 12.72 -4.28 -1.31
C MET A 3 11.47 -4.69 -2.08
N LEU A 4 10.60 -3.74 -2.42
CA LEU A 4 9.33 -3.98 -3.10
C LEU A 4 9.48 -4.35 -4.59
N VAL A 5 10.71 -4.30 -5.14
CA VAL A 5 11.04 -4.93 -6.44
C VAL A 5 10.86 -6.45 -6.37
N LEU A 6 11.09 -7.06 -5.20
CA LEU A 6 10.99 -8.50 -5.00
C LEU A 6 9.52 -8.92 -4.84
N ARG A 7 9.07 -9.88 -5.64
CA ARG A 7 7.71 -10.45 -5.56
C ARG A 7 7.35 -10.93 -4.15
N LYS A 8 8.30 -11.58 -3.46
CA LYS A 8 8.10 -12.06 -2.08
C LYS A 8 7.76 -10.92 -1.11
N LYS A 9 8.43 -9.77 -1.25
CA LYS A 9 8.21 -8.60 -0.39
C LYS A 9 6.88 -7.90 -0.67
N ARG A 10 6.43 -7.90 -1.93
CA ARG A 10 5.07 -7.46 -2.30
C ARG A 10 3.99 -8.34 -1.67
N TRP A 11 4.20 -9.66 -1.70
CA TRP A 11 3.29 -10.59 -1.05
C TRP A 11 3.25 -10.41 0.47
N GLU A 12 4.41 -10.18 1.10
CA GLU A 12 4.53 -9.84 2.53
C GLU A 12 3.77 -8.55 2.88
N LEU A 13 3.86 -7.51 2.05
CA LEU A 13 3.08 -6.27 2.22
C LEU A 13 1.58 -6.54 2.17
N MET A 14 1.11 -7.34 1.21
CA MET A 14 -0.31 -7.72 1.10
C MET A 14 -0.80 -8.41 2.39
N GLU A 15 0.00 -9.33 2.94
CA GLU A 15 -0.33 -10.04 4.18
C GLU A 15 -0.33 -9.11 5.41
N LEU A 16 0.59 -8.15 5.48
CA LEU A 16 0.60 -7.13 6.55
C LEU A 16 -0.64 -6.24 6.50
N LEU A 17 -1.01 -5.76 5.31
CA LEU A 17 -2.24 -4.98 5.12
C LEU A 17 -3.47 -5.79 5.53
N ARG A 18 -3.54 -7.08 5.19
CA ARG A 18 -4.63 -7.96 5.62
C ARG A 18 -4.72 -8.10 7.15
N LYS A 19 -3.58 -8.21 7.83
CA LYS A 19 -3.53 -8.25 9.30
C LYS A 19 -4.04 -6.95 9.95
N GLU A 20 -3.89 -5.82 9.26
CA GLU A 20 -4.43 -4.53 9.69
C GLU A 20 -5.93 -4.33 9.40
N GLY A 21 -6.61 -5.36 8.86
CA GLY A 21 -8.06 -5.35 8.60
C GLY A 21 -8.44 -5.01 7.16
N PHE A 22 -7.46 -4.81 6.27
CA PHE A 22 -7.75 -4.51 4.87
C PHE A 22 -8.13 -5.77 4.07
N TYR A 23 -9.17 -5.66 3.25
CA TYR A 23 -9.31 -6.53 2.09
C TYR A 23 -8.33 -6.05 1.01
N VAL A 24 -7.49 -6.96 0.49
CA VAL A 24 -6.47 -6.61 -0.50
C VAL A 24 -6.51 -7.53 -1.70
N ARG A 25 -6.66 -6.94 -2.88
CA ARG A 25 -6.45 -7.61 -4.18
C ARG A 25 -5.17 -7.07 -4.82
N LEU A 26 -4.17 -7.94 -4.91
CA LEU A 26 -2.88 -7.64 -5.54
C LEU A 26 -2.91 -7.99 -7.04
N HIS A 27 -2.54 -7.04 -7.88
CA HIS A 27 -2.26 -7.23 -9.30
C HIS A 27 -0.91 -6.62 -9.65
N ALA A 28 0.12 -7.47 -9.80
CA ALA A 28 1.51 -7.06 -10.05
C ALA A 28 2.09 -6.07 -9.01
N TYR A 29 1.97 -4.76 -9.25
CA TYR A 29 2.43 -3.66 -8.39
C TYR A 29 1.29 -2.81 -7.84
N GLU A 30 0.05 -3.15 -8.17
CA GLU A 30 -1.17 -2.47 -7.76
C GLU A 30 -1.88 -3.26 -6.66
N TYR A 31 -2.33 -2.55 -5.63
CA TYR A 31 -3.06 -3.09 -4.49
C TYR A 31 -4.37 -2.35 -4.40
N LEU A 32 -5.46 -3.03 -4.75
CA LEU A 32 -6.80 -2.54 -4.49
C LEU A 32 -7.13 -2.78 -3.02
N LEU A 33 -7.49 -1.72 -2.30
CA LEU A 33 -7.68 -1.71 -0.85
C LEU A 33 -9.15 -1.52 -0.50
N GLY A 34 -9.72 -2.50 0.19
CA GLY A 34 -11.01 -2.40 0.87
C GLY A 34 -10.84 -2.35 2.38
N TYR A 35 -11.72 -1.63 3.07
CA TYR A 35 -11.79 -1.58 4.53
C TYR A 35 -13.24 -1.36 4.95
N ASP A 36 -13.67 -2.05 6.01
CA ASP A 36 -15.05 -2.01 6.50
C ASP A 36 -16.12 -2.14 5.40
N LYS A 37 -15.99 -3.20 4.59
CA LYS A 37 -16.89 -3.53 3.45
C LYS A 37 -16.96 -2.47 2.33
N GLN A 38 -16.12 -1.44 2.37
CA GLN A 38 -16.06 -0.40 1.35
C GLN A 38 -14.74 -0.48 0.57
N LEU A 39 -14.81 -0.16 -0.72
CA LEU A 39 -13.61 0.07 -1.52
C LEU A 39 -13.00 1.41 -1.10
N LYS A 40 -11.82 1.40 -0.48
CA LYS A 40 -11.20 2.60 0.10
C LYS A 40 -10.19 3.27 -0.81
N GLY A 41 -9.40 2.50 -1.55
CA GLY A 41 -8.34 3.10 -2.34
C GLY A 41 -7.49 2.14 -3.14
N LEU A 42 -6.41 2.70 -3.69
CA LEU A 42 -5.42 2.01 -4.50
C LEU A 42 -4.02 2.41 -4.02
N LEU A 43 -3.17 1.42 -3.78
CA LEU A 43 -1.73 1.62 -3.61
C LEU A 43 -1.01 1.09 -4.85
N LEU A 44 -0.37 1.99 -5.59
CA LEU A 44 0.50 1.67 -6.72
C LEU A 44 1.96 1.74 -6.29
N LEU A 45 2.74 0.71 -6.61
CA LEU A 45 4.18 0.67 -6.34
C LEU A 45 4.97 0.91 -7.64
N GLU A 46 5.87 1.88 -7.62
CA GLU A 46 6.91 2.08 -8.63
C GLU A 46 8.30 1.89 -8.00
N PRO A 47 8.64 0.67 -7.57
CA PRO A 47 9.81 0.44 -6.72
C PRO A 47 11.14 0.56 -7.47
N PHE A 48 11.13 0.60 -8.80
CA PHE A 48 12.33 0.86 -9.60
C PHE A 48 12.77 2.34 -9.48
N GLU A 49 11.79 3.24 -9.38
CA GLU A 49 12.00 4.69 -9.16
C GLU A 49 12.01 5.07 -7.66
N GLY A 50 11.73 4.10 -6.79
CA GLY A 50 11.67 4.31 -5.34
C GLY A 50 10.41 5.03 -4.88
N ASN A 51 9.33 4.96 -5.65
CA ASN A 51 8.08 5.65 -5.37
C ASN A 51 6.95 4.65 -5.08
N ALA A 52 6.00 5.09 -4.27
CA ALA A 52 4.69 4.47 -4.09
C ALA A 52 3.63 5.56 -4.02
N PHE A 53 2.46 5.29 -4.56
CA PHE A 53 1.36 6.25 -4.65
C PHE A 53 0.12 5.64 -4.01
N LEU A 54 -0.45 6.34 -3.05
CA LEU A 54 -1.70 5.96 -2.39
C LEU A 54 -2.79 6.96 -2.78
N LYS A 55 -3.82 6.46 -3.45
CA LYS A 55 -5.05 7.22 -3.71
C LYS A 55 -6.18 6.67 -2.84
N ILE A 56 -6.83 7.55 -2.08
CA ILE A 56 -8.06 7.27 -1.35
C ILE A 56 -9.23 7.81 -2.19
N PHE A 57 -10.26 7.00 -2.43
CA PHE A 57 -11.30 7.36 -3.42
C PHE A 57 -12.36 8.34 -2.91
N GLU A 58 -12.60 8.35 -1.61
CA GLU A 58 -13.62 9.21 -1.01
C GLU A 58 -12.96 10.33 -0.20
N LYS A 59 -13.35 10.46 1.06
CA LYS A 59 -12.74 11.41 1.99
C LYS A 59 -11.37 10.89 2.42
N LYS A 60 -10.40 11.80 2.49
CA LYS A 60 -9.12 11.54 3.14
C LYS A 60 -9.35 10.97 4.54
N ASP A 61 -8.72 9.84 4.80
CA ASP A 61 -8.82 9.10 6.06
C ASP A 61 -7.40 8.90 6.60
N ASP A 62 -7.00 9.78 7.52
CA ASP A 62 -5.64 9.83 8.05
C ASP A 62 -5.27 8.56 8.84
N GLU A 63 -6.26 7.89 9.46
CA GLU A 63 -6.03 6.63 10.18
C GLU A 63 -5.67 5.51 9.19
N ILE A 64 -6.45 5.38 8.12
CA ILE A 64 -6.21 4.42 7.05
C ILE A 64 -4.87 4.68 6.36
N ILE A 65 -4.57 5.95 6.05
CA ILE A 65 -3.30 6.35 5.44
C ILE A 65 -2.13 5.96 6.34
N GLU A 66 -2.21 6.23 7.65
CA GLU A 66 -1.12 5.92 8.58
C GLU A 66 -0.93 4.40 8.76
N LYS A 67 -2.01 3.61 8.77
CA LYS A 67 -1.93 2.13 8.76
C LYS A 67 -1.21 1.61 7.53
N ILE A 68 -1.58 2.08 6.34
CA ILE A 68 -0.96 1.66 5.06
C ILE A 68 0.51 2.08 5.04
N LYS A 69 0.82 3.32 5.45
CA LYS A 69 2.18 3.85 5.52
C LYS A 69 3.08 3.04 6.44
N LYS A 70 2.60 2.66 7.63
CA LYS A 70 3.31 1.75 8.55
C LYS A 70 3.63 0.41 7.89
N CYS A 71 2.66 -0.19 7.19
CA CYS A 71 2.87 -1.44 6.48
C CYS A 71 3.95 -1.30 5.38
N VAL A 72 3.85 -0.27 4.53
CA VAL A 72 4.83 -0.01 3.46
C VAL A 72 6.24 0.17 4.03
N TYR A 73 6.40 1.03 5.04
CA TYR A 73 7.71 1.32 5.64
C TYR A 73 8.27 0.20 6.51
N SER A 74 7.44 -0.74 6.97
CA SER A 74 7.94 -1.96 7.61
C SER A 74 8.66 -2.88 6.62
N ILE A 75 8.29 -2.83 5.34
CA ILE A 75 8.91 -3.62 4.26
C ILE A 75 10.07 -2.87 3.62
N ASP A 76 9.88 -1.59 3.30
CA ASP A 76 10.88 -0.77 2.65
C ASP A 76 10.89 0.66 3.21
N LYS A 77 11.83 0.95 4.12
CA LYS A 77 11.98 2.28 4.74
C LYS A 77 12.48 3.35 3.77
N LYS A 78 12.99 2.98 2.59
CA LYS A 78 13.62 3.91 1.64
C LYS A 78 12.65 4.40 0.57
N ILE A 79 11.53 3.71 0.37
CA ILE A 79 10.53 4.10 -0.62
C ILE A 79 9.86 5.41 -0.19
N ARG A 80 9.53 6.27 -1.15
CA ARG A 80 8.75 7.49 -0.91
C ARG A 80 7.29 7.21 -1.17
N LEU A 81 6.43 7.42 -0.18
CA LEU A 81 4.98 7.27 -0.32
C LEU A 81 4.32 8.64 -0.55
N TYR A 82 3.70 8.80 -1.70
CA TYR A 82 2.92 9.98 -2.08
C TYR A 82 1.44 9.71 -1.87
N ILE A 83 0.73 10.64 -1.23
CA ILE A 83 -0.73 10.60 -1.09
C ILE A 83 -1.32 11.46 -2.20
N ILE A 84 -2.17 10.87 -3.03
CA ILE A 84 -2.83 11.54 -4.15
C ILE A 84 -4.27 11.85 -3.74
N ASP A 85 -4.68 13.11 -3.92
CA ASP A 85 -6.05 13.58 -3.72
C ASP A 85 -7.01 13.13 -4.87
#